data_AF-O54206-F1
#
_entry.id   AF-O54206-F1
#
_cell.length_a   1.000
_cell.length_b   1.000
_cell.length_c   1.000
_cell.angle_alpha   90.00
_cell.angle_beta   90.00
_cell.angle_gamma   90.00
#
_symmetry.space_group_name_H-M   'P 1'
#
loop_
_entity.id
_entity.type
_entity.pdbx_description
1 polymer ?
#
loop_
_entity_poly.entity_id
_entity_poly.type
_entity_poly.pdbx_seq_one_letter_code
_entity_poly.pdbx_strand_id
1 'polypeptide(L)'
;MLLPAKSEVARQLRHYRAWERSMLASPTDVTVRTTFEDSGYTLCVLMGKRCAREAADAAERYLRTSLVTHAQEQPERLAPSGHRAPSGAA
;
A
#
# COMPACT_ATOMS: atom_id res chain seq x y z
N MET A 1 2.51 21.64 -1.65
CA MET A 1 3.14 20.45 -2.25
C MET A 1 2.12 19.31 -2.13
N LEU A 2 1.50 18.86 -3.24
CA LEU A 2 0.56 17.74 -3.22
C LEU A 2 1.31 16.48 -2.79
N LEU A 3 0.92 15.88 -1.66
CA LEU A 3 1.40 14.56 -1.29
C LEU A 3 1.03 13.58 -2.41
N PRO A 4 1.93 12.66 -2.79
CA PRO A 4 1.63 11.69 -3.83
C PRO A 4 0.40 10.88 -3.44
N ALA A 5 -0.49 10.65 -4.41
CA ALA A 5 -1.71 9.89 -4.19
C ALA A 5 -1.35 8.50 -3.64
N LYS A 6 -2.00 8.09 -2.55
CA LYS A 6 -1.74 6.79 -1.89
C LYS A 6 -1.92 5.60 -2.85
N SER A 7 -2.85 5.71 -3.80
CA SER A 7 -3.05 4.73 -4.87
C SER A 7 -1.81 4.56 -5.76
N GLU A 8 -1.14 5.67 -6.08
CA GLU A 8 0.12 5.68 -6.82
C GLU A 8 1.22 5.01 -6.01
N VAL A 9 1.39 5.41 -4.75
CA VAL A 9 2.39 4.80 -3.84
C VAL A 9 2.16 3.30 -3.70
N ALA A 10 0.91 2.86 -3.57
CA ALA A 10 0.56 1.44 -3.49
C ALA A 10 0.86 0.68 -4.79
N ARG A 11 0.63 1.30 -5.97
CA ARG A 11 0.97 0.68 -7.25
C ARG A 11 2.48 0.52 -7.40
N GLN A 12 3.25 1.56 -7.11
CA GLN A 12 4.71 1.55 -7.21
C GLN A 12 5.33 0.56 -6.23
N LEU A 13 4.82 0.48 -5.00
CA LEU A 13 5.29 -0.51 -4.02
C LEU A 13 5.06 -1.95 -4.49
N ARG A 14 3.89 -2.25 -5.07
CA ARG A 14 3.62 -3.60 -5.64
C ARG A 14 4.55 -3.91 -6.82
N HIS A 15 4.80 -2.92 -7.68
CA HIS A 15 5.70 -3.06 -8.82
C HIS A 15 7.14 -3.34 -8.35
N TYR A 16 7.64 -2.57 -7.38
CA TYR A 16 8.94 -2.77 -6.76
C TYR A 16 9.11 -4.18 -6.17
N ARG A 17 8.13 -4.68 -5.39
CA ARG A 17 8.18 -6.03 -4.81
C ARG A 17 8.11 -7.14 -5.86
N ALA A 18 7.44 -6.91 -6.99
CA ALA A 18 7.46 -7.86 -8.09
C ALA A 18 8.85 -7.96 -8.73
N TRP A 19 9.48 -6.82 -8.99
CA TRP A 19 10.84 -6.77 -9.53
C TRP A 19 11.91 -7.23 -8.54
N GLU A 20 11.72 -7.03 -7.23
CA GLU A 20 12.58 -7.61 -6.20
C GLU A 20 12.62 -9.14 -6.30
N ARG A 21 11.45 -9.78 -6.46
CA ARG A 21 11.38 -11.24 -6.69
C ARG A 21 12.01 -11.65 -8.01
N SER A 22 11.79 -10.90 -9.08
CA SER A 22 12.41 -11.19 -10.38
C SER A 22 13.95 -11.05 -10.32
N MET A 23 14.47 -10.05 -9.62
CA MET A 23 15.90 -9.84 -9.44
C MET A 23 16.54 -10.97 -8.61
N LEU A 24 15.83 -11.50 -7.61
CA LEU A 24 16.26 -12.69 -6.87
C LEU A 24 16.23 -13.96 -7.74
N ALA A 25 15.27 -14.08 -8.66
CA ALA A 25 15.15 -15.23 -9.55
C ALA A 25 16.13 -15.18 -10.74
N SER A 26 16.53 -14.00 -11.19
CA SER A 26 17.39 -13.80 -12.37
C SER A 26 18.29 -12.58 -12.21
N PRO A 27 19.31 -12.65 -11.33
CA PRO A 27 20.16 -11.49 -11.01
C PRO A 27 21.08 -11.05 -12.15
N THR A 28 21.34 -11.92 -13.12
CA THR A 28 22.21 -11.63 -14.28
C THR A 28 21.44 -10.95 -15.42
N ASP A 29 20.11 -10.91 -15.36
CA ASP A 29 19.29 -10.25 -16.36
C ASP A 29 19.38 -8.72 -16.19
N VAL A 30 19.99 -8.07 -17.18
CA VAL A 30 20.23 -6.62 -17.16
C VAL A 30 18.93 -5.85 -17.23
N THR A 31 17.92 -6.32 -17.95
CA THR A 31 16.62 -5.67 -18.05
C THR A 31 15.91 -5.71 -16.71
N VAL A 32 15.90 -6.88 -16.04
CA VAL A 32 15.35 -7.03 -14.68
C VAL A 32 16.04 -6.07 -13.72
N ARG A 33 17.37 -5.97 -13.77
CA ARG A 33 18.13 -5.06 -12.92
C ARG A 33 17.80 -3.59 -13.17
N THR A 34 17.78 -3.15 -14.44
CA THR A 34 17.46 -1.77 -14.79
C THR A 34 16.03 -1.40 -14.37
N THR A 35 15.05 -2.27 -14.59
CA THR A 35 13.67 -1.99 -14.18
C THR A 35 13.50 -2.01 -12.65
N PHE A 36 14.24 -2.87 -11.95
CA PHE A 36 14.29 -2.85 -10.49
C PHE A 36 14.85 -1.51 -9.97
N GLU A 37 15.98 -1.05 -10.51
CA GLU A 37 16.61 0.22 -10.16
C GLU A 37 15.69 1.43 -10.43
N ASP A 38 15.02 1.46 -11.58
CA ASP A 38 14.05 2.50 -11.95
C ASP A 38 12.84 2.55 -11.01
N SER A 39 12.29 1.38 -10.67
CA SER A 39 11.20 1.28 -9.69
C SER A 39 11.62 1.73 -8.29
N GLY A 40 12.87 1.42 -7.90
CA GLY A 40 13.47 1.87 -6.65
C GLY A 40 13.68 3.38 -6.63
N TYR A 41 14.15 3.97 -7.73
CA TYR A 41 14.34 5.41 -7.88
C TYR A 41 13.01 6.16 -7.75
N THR A 42 11.96 5.67 -8.41
CA THR A 42 10.61 6.25 -8.30
C THR A 42 10.13 6.27 -6.84
N LEU A 43 10.29 5.16 -6.10
CA LEU A 43 9.95 5.09 -4.67
C LEU A 43 10.77 6.07 -3.83
N CYS A 44 12.08 6.19 -4.08
CA CYS A 44 12.95 7.13 -3.39
C CYS A 44 12.46 8.58 -3.54
N VAL A 45 12.09 8.99 -4.76
CA VAL A 45 11.53 10.33 -5.04
C VAL A 45 10.19 10.53 -4.33
N LEU A 46 9.28 9.56 -4.40
CA LEU A 46 7.96 9.67 -3.78
C LEU A 46 8.03 9.77 -2.25
N MET A 47 8.93 9.00 -1.62
CA MET A 47 9.04 8.90 -0.15
C MET A 47 10.11 9.81 0.46
N GLY A 48 10.88 10.51 -0.37
CA GLY A 48 11.99 11.37 0.07
C GLY A 48 13.09 10.58 0.79
N LYS A 49 13.40 9.38 0.33
CA LYS A 49 14.43 8.50 0.91
C LYS A 49 15.61 8.33 -0.05
N ARG A 50 16.78 8.03 0.49
CA ARG A 50 18.02 7.87 -0.30
C ARG A 50 18.24 6.44 -0.79
N CYS A 51 17.57 5.46 -0.18
CA CYS A 51 17.70 4.05 -0.52
C CYS A 51 16.32 3.45 -0.86
N ALA A 52 16.27 2.59 -1.89
CA ALA A 52 15.03 1.96 -2.35
C ALA A 52 14.35 1.11 -1.25
N ARG A 53 15.15 0.40 -0.44
CA ARG A 53 14.64 -0.37 0.70
C ARG A 53 13.98 0.53 1.75
N GLU A 54 14.66 1.60 2.16
CA GLU A 54 14.09 2.57 3.12
C GLU A 54 12.84 3.25 2.56
N ALA A 55 12.83 3.51 1.25
CA ALA A 55 11.68 4.06 0.54
C ALA A 55 10.49 3.08 0.57
N ALA A 56 10.72 1.79 0.33
CA ALA A 56 9.69 0.75 0.44
C ALA A 56 9.13 0.67 1.87
N ASP A 57 9.98 0.67 2.89
CA ASP A 57 9.55 0.64 4.30
C ASP A 57 8.76 1.92 4.69
N ALA A 58 9.15 3.08 4.13
CA ALA A 58 8.41 4.33 4.31
C ALA A 58 7.04 4.29 3.60
N ALA A 59 6.99 3.76 2.38
CA ALA A 59 5.76 3.58 1.61
C ALA A 59 4.79 2.63 2.32
N GLU A 60 5.29 1.50 2.85
CA GLU A 60 4.48 0.56 3.62
C GLU A 60 3.88 1.20 4.87
N ARG A 61 4.67 1.98 5.62
CA ARG A 61 4.17 2.73 6.78
C ARG A 61 3.14 3.79 6.37
N TYR A 62 3.40 4.53 5.30
CA TYR A 62 2.51 5.56 4.78
C TYR A 62 1.13 4.98 4.37
N LEU A 63 1.13 3.81 3.73
CA LEU A 63 -0.09 3.10 3.37
C LEU A 63 -0.79 2.51 4.61
N ARG A 64 -0.05 1.98 5.57
CA ARG A 64 -0.61 1.42 6.81
C ARG A 64 -1.36 2.46 7.64
N THR A 65 -0.82 3.68 7.79
CA THR A 65 -1.52 4.78 8.48
C THR A 65 -2.88 5.05 7.84
N SER A 66 -2.97 4.94 6.52
CA SER A 66 -4.19 5.17 5.76
C SER A 66 -5.22 4.06 5.93
N LEU A 67 -4.76 2.81 5.98
CA LEU A 67 -5.62 1.67 6.27
C LEU A 67 -6.20 1.77 7.68
N VAL A 68 -5.44 2.23 8.67
CA VAL A 68 -5.95 2.46 10.03
C VAL A 68 -6.99 3.57 10.04
N THR A 69 -6.75 4.70 9.35
CA THR A 69 -7.74 5.77 9.22
C THR A 69 -9.02 5.30 8.53
N HIS A 70 -8.91 4.64 7.36
CA HIS A 70 -10.08 4.12 6.64
C HIS A 70 -10.79 2.99 7.39
N ALA A 71 -10.06 2.08 8.05
CA ALA A 71 -10.66 1.00 8.83
C ALA A 71 -11.47 1.54 10.02
N GLN A 72 -11.07 2.69 10.59
CA GLN A 72 -11.78 3.36 11.68
C GLN A 72 -13.02 4.12 11.19
N GLU A 73 -13.08 4.49 9.90
CA GLU A 73 -14.27 5.07 9.25
C GLU A 73 -15.26 4.00 8.74
N GLN A 74 -14.82 2.75 8.61
CA GLN A 74 -15.60 1.63 8.08
C GLN A 74 -16.31 0.71 9.12
N PRO A 75 -16.25 0.88 10.46
CA PRO A 75 -16.94 -0.02 11.39
C PRO A 75 -18.44 0.30 11.50
N GLU A 76 -18.93 1.41 10.94
CA GLU A 76 -20.32 1.83 11.11
C GLU A 76 -21.26 1.40 9.97
N ARG A 77 -20.73 0.84 8.87
CA ARG A 77 -21.55 0.49 7.68
C ARG A 77 -21.92 -0.99 7.53
N LEU A 78 -21.60 -1.83 8.52
CA LEU A 78 -21.91 -3.27 8.50
C LEU A 78 -22.71 -3.76 9.72
N ALA A 79 -23.30 -2.86 10.50
CA ALA A 79 -24.29 -3.23 11.50
C ALA A 79 -25.71 -3.04 10.94
N PRO A 80 -26.40 -4.09 10.45
CA PRO A 80 -27.84 -4.09 10.52
C PRO A 80 -28.19 -4.20 12.00
N SER A 81 -28.43 -3.04 12.61
CA SER A 81 -29.11 -2.89 13.89
C SER A 81 -30.42 -3.67 13.84
N GLY A 82 -30.39 -4.91 14.32
CA GLY A 82 -31.57 -5.71 14.63
C GLY A 82 -32.26 -5.13 15.85
N HIS A 83 -32.80 -3.91 15.72
CA HIS A 83 -33.65 -3.34 16.74
C HIS A 83 -35.10 -3.80 16.54
N ARG A 84 -35.46 -4.73 17.44
CA ARG A 84 -36.69 -4.71 18.25
C ARG A 84 -38.02 -4.89 17.51
N ALA A 85 -38.64 -6.04 17.73
CA ALA A 85 -40.10 -6.16 17.73
C ALA A 85 -40.59 -6.41 19.16
N PRO A 86 -41.43 -5.55 19.75
CA PRO A 86 -42.33 -5.92 20.83
C PRO A 86 -43.68 -6.29 20.22
N SER A 87 -44.18 -7.50 20.42
CA SER A 87 -45.58 -7.78 20.16
C SER A 87 -46.07 -8.90 21.06
N GLY A 88 -47.03 -8.53 21.93
CA GLY A 88 -47.69 -9.46 22.84
C GLY A 88 -48.93 -10.12 22.23
N ALA A 89 -49.75 -10.65 23.13
CA ALA A 89 -51.07 -11.25 22.96
C ALA A 89 -51.10 -12.74 22.55
N ALA A 90 -51.29 -13.62 23.54
CA ALA A 90 -52.56 -14.30 23.81
C ALA A 90 -52.44 -15.13 25.10
#